data_AF-A0A6B3NBM4-F1
#
_entry.id   AF-A0A6B3NBM4-F1
#
_cell.length_a   1.000
_cell.length_b   1.000
_cell.length_c   1.000
_cell.angle_alpha   90.00
_cell.angle_beta   90.00
_cell.angle_gamma   90.00
#
_symmetry.space_group_name_H-M   'P 1'
#
loop_
_entity.id
_entity.type
_entity.pdbx_description
1 polymer ?
#
loop_
_entity_poly.entity_id
_entity_poly.type
_entity_poly.pdbx_seq_one_letter_code
_entity_poly.pdbx_strand_id
1 'polypeptide(L)' 'MSYRDRLRPWAIARLLHNKLQWSIIDRYRTKSDAEGHLKWWREHVPDTKYEVVWDLPRKDK' A
#
# COMPACT_ATOMS: atom_id res chain seq x y z
N MET A 1 10.85 12.07 7.80
CA MET A 1 9.42 11.73 7.90
C MET A 1 8.64 12.92 8.40
N SER A 2 7.77 13.47 7.56
CA SER A 2 6.94 14.62 7.89
C SER A 2 5.72 14.18 8.70
N TYR A 3 5.08 15.13 9.40
CA TYR A 3 3.79 14.87 10.08
C TYR A 3 2.74 14.33 9.11
N ARG A 4 2.79 14.77 7.84
CA ARG A 4 1.88 14.34 6.77
C ARG A 4 1.99 12.85 6.46
N ASP A 5 3.18 12.26 6.58
CA ASP A 5 3.40 10.83 6.32
C ASP A 5 2.72 9.96 7.38
N ARG A 6 2.67 10.43 8.62
CA ARG A 6 2.01 9.74 9.74
C ARG A 6 0.48 9.76 9.64
N LEU A 7 -0.07 10.69 8.85
CA LEU A 7 -1.50 10.80 8.60
C LEU A 7 -2.00 9.82 7.53
N ARG A 8 -1.11 8.98 6.97
CA ARG A 8 -1.44 8.01 5.92
C ARG A 8 -1.01 6.60 6.32
N PRO A 9 -1.68 5.99 7.32
CA PRO A 9 -1.29 4.69 7.87
C PRO A 9 -1.77 3.51 7.01
N TRP A 10 -2.69 3.72 6.08
CA TRP A 10 -3.14 2.68 5.18
C TRP A 10 -2.23 2.65 3.96
N ALA A 11 -1.81 1.46 3.55
CA ALA A 11 -0.93 1.30 2.41
C ALA A 11 -1.39 0.15 1.53
N ILE A 12 -1.16 0.28 0.21
CA ILE A 12 -1.29 -0.84 -0.71
C ILE A 12 0.10 -1.46 -0.87
N ALA A 13 0.20 -2.73 -0.49
CA ALA A 13 1.37 -3.56 -0.71
C ALA A 13 1.19 -4.37 -1.99
N ARG A 14 2.24 -4.43 -2.81
CA ARG A 14 2.32 -5.21 -4.03
C ARG A 14 3.35 -6.33 -3.87
N LEU A 15 2.97 -7.55 -4.22
CA LEU A 15 3.90 -8.68 -4.27
C LEU A 15 4.84 -8.51 -5.48
N LEU A 16 6.15 -8.53 -5.24
CA LEU A 16 7.14 -8.45 -6.31
C LEU A 16 7.23 -9.77 -7.10
N HIS A 17 7.79 -9.71 -8.31
CA HIS A 17 7.91 -10.84 -9.23
C HIS A 17 8.68 -12.04 -8.64
N ASN A 18 9.57 -11.80 -7.66
CA ASN A 18 10.25 -12.86 -6.92
C ASN A 18 9.34 -13.63 -5.94
N LYS A 19 8.06 -13.24 -5.82
CA LYS A 19 7.01 -13.81 -4.94
C LYS A 19 7.38 -13.92 -3.46
N LEU A 20 8.45 -13.25 -3.02
CA LEU A 20 9.00 -13.37 -1.66
C LEU A 20 9.01 -12.03 -0.93
N GLN A 21 8.71 -10.94 -1.63
CA GLN A 21 8.82 -9.59 -1.09
C GLN A 21 7.59 -8.76 -1.42
N TRP A 22 7.11 -8.04 -0.42
CA TRP A 22 6.06 -7.04 -0.54
C TRP A 22 6.67 -5.66 -0.56
N SER A 23 6.19 -4.80 -1.45
CA SER A 23 6.61 -3.40 -1.55
C SER A 23 5.40 -2.49 -1.43
N ILE A 24 5.52 -1.44 -0.62
CA ILE A 24 4.50 -0.41 -0.50
C ILE A 24 4.54 0.47 -1.75
N ILE A 25 3.44 0.47 -2.52
CA ILE A 25 3.33 1.26 -3.76
C ILE A 25 2.59 2.58 -3.55
N ASP A 26 1.70 2.67 -2.56
CA ASP A 26 0.96 3.89 -2.27
C ASP A 26 0.43 3.90 -0.82
N ARG A 27 0.13 5.09 -0.30
CA ARG A 27 -0.36 5.32 1.07
C ARG A 27 -1.56 6.28 1.11
N TYR A 28 -2.53 5.93 1.94
CA TYR A 28 -3.82 6.58 2.07
C TYR A 28 -4.14 6.94 3.52
N ARG A 29 -4.97 7.96 3.68
CA ARG A 29 -5.44 8.41 4.99
C ARG A 29 -6.46 7.44 5.59
N THR A 30 -7.34 6.88 4.77
CA THR A 30 -8.42 5.99 5.20
C THR A 30 -8.32 4.63 4.52
N LYS A 31 -8.92 3.61 5.12
CA LYS A 31 -8.98 2.26 4.55
C LYS A 31 -9.79 2.25 3.26
N SER A 32 -10.93 2.95 3.26
CA SER A 32 -11.86 3.01 2.14
C SER A 32 -11.21 3.60 0.89
N ASP A 33 -10.37 4.64 1.04
CA ASP A 33 -9.61 5.20 -0.08
C ASP A 33 -8.64 4.16 -0.67
N ALA A 34 -7.94 3.42 0.19
CA ALA A 34 -7.01 2.37 -0.21
C ALA A 34 -7.73 1.21 -0.91
N GLU A 35 -8.87 0.75 -0.38
CA GLU A 35 -9.68 -0.31 -1.00
C GLU A 35 -10.27 0.12 -2.35
N GLY A 36 -10.69 1.39 -2.47
CA GLY A 36 -11.15 1.96 -3.74
C GLY A 36 -10.06 1.93 -4.82
N HIS A 37 -8.83 2.32 -4.48
CA HIS A 37 -7.70 2.27 -5.41
C HIS A 37 -7.23 0.83 -5.68
N LEU A 38 -7.30 -0.05 -4.67
CA LEU A 38 -6.99 -1.47 -4.83
C LEU A 38 -7.85 -2.12 -5.91
N LYS A 39 -9.13 -1.75 -6.00
CA LYS A 39 -10.03 -2.25 -7.04
C LYS A 39 -9.51 -1.90 -8.43
N TRP A 40 -9.12 -0.64 -8.65
CA TRP A 40 -8.52 -0.20 -9.91
C TRP A 40 -7.27 -1.01 -10.26
N TRP A 41 -6.37 -1.22 -9.29
CA TRP A 41 -5.15 -2.03 -9.50
C TRP A 41 -5.45 -3.47 -9.93
N ARG A 42 -6.43 -4.12 -9.29
CA ARG A 42 -6.82 -5.49 -9.62
C ARG A 42 -7.45 -5.59 -11.02
N GLU A 43 -8.17 -4.56 -11.45
CA GLU A 43 -8.79 -4.51 -12.77
C GLU A 43 -7.76 -4.27 -13.88
N HIS A 44 -6.76 -3.41 -13.65
CA HIS A 44 -5.79 -3.01 -14.68
C HIS A 44 -4.53 -3.89 -14.70
N VAL A 45 -4.16 -4.50 -13.58
CA VAL A 45 -2.94 -5.33 -13.44
C VAL A 45 -3.26 -6.61 -12.65
N PRO A 46 -4.08 -7.53 -13.18
CA PRO A 46 -4.57 -8.70 -12.44
C PRO A 46 -3.48 -9.72 -12.09
N ASP A 47 -2.38 -9.75 -12.84
CA ASP A 47 -1.30 -10.74 -12.66
C ASP A 47 -0.49 -10.53 -11.38
N THR A 48 -0.67 -9.38 -10.71
CA THR A 48 0.04 -9.06 -9.47
C THR A 48 -0.89 -9.17 -8.27
N LYS A 49 -0.36 -9.68 -7.15
CA LYS A 49 -1.09 -9.70 -5.88
C LYS A 49 -0.95 -8.36 -5.15
N TYR A 50 -2.09 -7.87 -4.68
CA TYR A 50 -2.18 -6.63 -3.92
C TYR A 50 -2.96 -6.83 -2.62
N GLU A 51 -2.45 -6.23 -1.54
CA GLU A 51 -3.06 -6.25 -0.22
C GLU A 51 -3.08 -4.85 0.39
N VAL A 52 -4.16 -4.55 1.12
CA VAL A 52 -4.25 -3.33 1.93
C VAL A 52 -3.76 -3.67 3.33
N VAL A 53 -2.74 -2.95 3.77
CA VAL A 53 -2.10 -3.16 5.07
C VAL A 53 -2.15 -1.87 5.89
N TRP A 54 -2.21 -2.01 7.20
CA TRP A 54 -1.93 -0.91 8.11
C TRP A 54 -0.42 -0.89 8.36
N ASP A 55 0.25 0.13 7.85
CA ASP A 55 1.69 0.30 7.99
C ASP A 55 1.98 1.76 8.35
N LEU A 56 2.55 1.98 9.53
CA LEU A 56 3.06 3.29 9.89
C LEU A 56 4.45 3.42 9.30
N PRO A 57 4.74 4.49 8.53
CA PRO A 57 6.08 4.67 8.01
C PRO A 57 7.03 4.73 9.22
N ARG A 58 8.01 3.83 9.26
CA ARG A 58 8.93 3.67 10.39
C ARG A 58 9.96 4.79 10.31
N LYS A 59 10.16 5.53 11.41
CA LYS A 59 11.26 6.51 11.48
C LYS A 59 12.55 5.70 11.46
N ASP A 60 13.28 5.71 10.35
CA ASP A 60 14.63 5.16 10.30
C ASP A 60 15.42 5.81 11.44
N LYS A 61 16.02 4.97 12.31
CA LYS A 61 16.83 5.41 13.45
C LYS A 61 18.21 5.80 12.97
#